data_AF-A0A2T7G1Y8-F1
#
_entry.id   AF-A0A2T7G1Y8-F1
#
_cell.length_a   1.000
_cell.length_b   1.000
_cell.length_c   1.000
_cell.angle_alpha   90.00
_cell.angle_beta   90.00
_cell.angle_gamma   90.00
#
_symmetry.space_group_name_H-M   'P 1'
#
loop_
_entity.id
_entity.type
_entity.pdbx_description
1 polymer ?
#
loop_
_entity_poly.entity_id
_entity_poly.type
_entity_poly.pdbx_seq_one_letter_code
_entity_poly.pdbx_strand_id
1 'polypeptide(L)'
;MAYQIVVTTEEGMVSTYPDSIEAWAEDNYTAITGVSANPRTRPELQGHPKMAGFVGPCWGGTTESGEPIIRYEDSETYRALCV
;
A
#
# COMPACT_ATOMS: atom_id res chain seq x y z
N MET A 1 2.27 5.87 -11.94
CA MET A 1 2.48 5.04 -10.73
C MET A 1 1.18 5.09 -9.98
N ALA A 2 0.58 3.93 -9.69
CA ALA A 2 -0.72 3.87 -9.03
C ALA A 2 -0.53 3.37 -7.59
N TYR A 3 -1.28 3.95 -6.65
CA TYR A 3 -1.36 3.44 -5.29
C TYR A 3 -2.68 2.69 -5.08
N GLN A 4 -2.63 1.68 -4.23
CA GLN A 4 -3.83 0.97 -3.78
C GLN A 4 -3.75 0.78 -2.26
N ILE A 5 -4.84 1.05 -1.56
CA ILE A 5 -4.97 0.75 -0.14
C ILE A 5 -6.13 -0.22 0.02
N VAL A 6 -5.87 -1.34 0.67
CA VAL A 6 -6.85 -2.41 0.89
C VAL A 6 -7.04 -2.61 2.38
N VAL A 7 -8.27 -2.51 2.83
CA VAL A 7 -8.65 -2.66 4.23
C VAL A 7 -9.83 -3.61 4.37
N THR A 8 -9.87 -4.35 5.46
CA THR A 8 -11.04 -5.17 5.81
C THR A 8 -12.00 -4.32 6.63
N THR A 9 -13.25 -4.28 6.20
CA THR A 9 -14.36 -3.63 6.88
C THR A 9 -15.41 -4.68 7.26
N GLU A 10 -16.45 -4.30 8.00
CA GLU A 10 -17.57 -5.18 8.33
C GLU A 10 -18.30 -5.72 7.08
N GLU A 11 -18.25 -4.98 5.96
CA GLU A 11 -18.86 -5.38 4.68
C GLU A 11 -17.89 -6.18 3.78
N GLY A 12 -16.66 -6.39 4.23
CA GLY A 12 -15.60 -7.10 3.50
C GLY A 12 -14.41 -6.21 3.14
N MET A 13 -13.56 -6.72 2.24
CA MET A 13 -12.35 -6.01 1.79
C MET A 13 -12.71 -4.88 0.81
N VAL A 14 -12.25 -3.67 1.12
CA VAL A 14 -12.45 -2.47 0.31
C VAL A 14 -11.11 -1.98 -0.23
N SER A 15 -11.08 -1.57 -1.50
CA SER A 15 -9.91 -0.95 -2.14
C SER A 15 -10.14 0.53 -2.40
N THR A 16 -9.14 1.35 -2.12
CA THR A 16 -9.07 2.77 -2.53
C THR A 16 -7.81 3.02 -3.34
N TYR A 17 -7.84 4.00 -4.23
CA TYR A 17 -6.75 4.29 -5.17
C TYR A 17 -6.35 5.76 -5.09
N PRO A 18 -5.53 6.13 -4.09
CA PRO A 18 -5.10 7.52 -3.93
C PRO A 18 -4.00 7.93 -4.92
N ASP A 19 -3.91 9.22 -5.21
CA ASP A 19 -2.82 9.79 -6.03
C ASP A 19 -1.53 10.00 -5.21
N SER A 20 -1.65 10.18 -3.89
CA SER A 20 -0.52 10.35 -2.95
C SER A 20 -0.79 9.60 -1.65
N ILE A 21 0.23 8.86 -1.19
CA ILE A 21 0.20 8.15 0.09
C ILE A 21 0.32 9.09 1.27
N GLU A 22 1.11 10.15 1.12
CA GLU A 22 1.28 11.17 2.14
C GLU A 22 -0.02 11.93 2.40
N ALA A 23 -0.69 12.39 1.33
CA ALA A 23 -1.98 13.05 1.44
C ALA A 23 -3.05 12.11 2.01
N TRP A 24 -3.10 10.86 1.53
CA TRP A 24 -4.03 9.88 2.07
C TRP A 24 -3.78 9.60 3.57
N ALA A 25 -2.51 9.51 3.98
CA ALA A 25 -2.15 9.27 5.38
C ALA A 25 -2.58 10.44 6.28
N GLU A 26 -2.41 11.68 5.82
CA GLU A 26 -2.89 12.88 6.51
C GLU A 26 -4.41 12.86 6.68
N ASP A 27 -5.16 12.63 5.60
CA ASP A 27 -6.63 12.59 5.60
C ASP A 27 -7.20 11.46 6.47
N ASN A 28 -6.47 10.35 6.60
CA ASN A 28 -6.88 9.16 7.35
C ASN A 28 -6.20 9.04 8.72
N TYR A 29 -5.62 10.14 9.24
CA TYR A 29 -4.98 10.20 10.55
C TYR A 29 -3.94 9.08 10.79
N THR A 30 -3.24 8.68 9.72
CA THR A 30 -2.19 7.67 9.73
C THR A 30 -0.82 8.34 9.65
N ALA A 31 0.17 7.77 10.34
CA ALA A 31 1.53 8.32 10.35
C ALA A 31 2.43 7.66 9.30
N ILE A 32 3.21 8.46 8.57
CA ILE A 32 4.38 7.96 7.84
C ILE A 32 5.48 7.63 8.86
N THR A 33 5.91 6.37 8.92
CA THR A 33 6.87 5.86 9.91
C THR A 33 8.27 5.67 9.34
N GLY A 34 8.43 5.82 8.03
CA GLY A 34 9.72 5.73 7.37
C GLY A 34 9.59 5.51 5.87
N VAL A 35 10.65 4.98 5.27
CA VAL A 35 10.73 4.72 3.83
C VAL A 35 11.22 3.28 3.61
N SER A 36 10.68 2.63 2.59
CA SER A 36 11.15 1.33 2.11
C SER A 36 12.47 1.47 1.38
N ALA A 37 13.57 1.02 1.99
CA ALA A 37 14.92 1.21 1.45
C ALA A 37 15.70 -0.11 1.31
N ASN A 38 15.04 -1.27 1.34
CA ASN A 38 15.75 -2.55 1.22
C ASN A 38 16.15 -2.78 -0.25
N PRO A 39 17.44 -2.76 -0.61
CA PRO A 39 17.86 -2.90 -2.00
C PRO A 39 17.58 -4.30 -2.58
N ARG A 40 17.24 -5.28 -1.73
CA ARG A 40 16.91 -6.66 -2.13
C ARG A 40 15.43 -6.85 -2.48
N THR A 41 14.56 -5.87 -2.23
CA THR A 41 13.16 -5.91 -2.70
C THR A 41 13.08 -5.44 -4.15
N ARG A 42 11.93 -5.69 -4.79
CA ARG A 42 11.61 -5.15 -6.12
C ARG A 42 11.98 -3.66 -6.21
N PRO A 43 12.68 -3.21 -7.28
CA PRO A 43 13.08 -1.82 -7.44
C PRO A 43 11.91 -0.84 -7.32
N GLU A 44 10.73 -1.23 -7.82
CA GLU A 44 9.51 -0.42 -7.79
C GLU A 44 8.97 -0.19 -6.37
N LEU A 45 9.37 -1.00 -5.38
CA LEU A 45 8.94 -0.84 -3.99
C LEU A 45 9.92 -0.02 -3.15
N GLN A 46 11.06 0.37 -3.72
CA GLN A 46 12.10 1.13 -3.05
C GLN A 46 11.79 2.62 -3.13
N GLY A 47 12.11 3.37 -2.07
CA GLY A 47 11.85 4.80 -1.97
C GLY A 47 10.41 5.18 -1.57
N HIS A 48 9.50 4.21 -1.44
CA HIS A 48 8.11 4.48 -1.06
C HIS A 48 7.90 4.58 0.46
N PRO A 49 6.92 5.38 0.93
CA PRO A 49 6.63 5.53 2.35
C PRO A 49 6.25 4.22 3.05
N LYS A 50 6.48 4.16 4.36
CA LYS A 50 5.89 3.16 5.26
C LYS A 50 4.85 3.83 6.12
N MET A 51 3.70 3.19 6.32
CA MET A 51 2.58 3.73 7.09
C MET A 51 2.37 2.94 8.38
N ALA A 52 2.08 3.65 9.48
CA ALA A 52 1.70 3.02 10.75
C ALA A 52 0.39 2.23 10.58
N GLY A 53 0.34 1.00 11.09
CA GLY A 53 -0.88 0.16 11.01
C GLY A 53 -1.10 -0.56 9.68
N PHE A 54 -0.29 -0.27 8.66
CA PHE A 54 -0.38 -0.90 7.34
C PHE A 54 0.87 -1.72 7.02
N VAL A 55 0.67 -2.81 6.29
CA VAL A 55 1.71 -3.60 5.65
C VAL A 55 1.92 -3.06 4.25
N GLY A 56 3.15 -2.63 3.97
CA GLY A 56 3.54 -2.10 2.66
C GLY A 56 4.89 -1.40 2.70
N PRO A 57 5.40 -0.94 1.55
CA PRO A 57 4.83 -1.10 0.21
C PRO A 57 4.88 -2.56 -0.30
N CYS A 58 3.76 -3.07 -0.79
CA CYS A 58 3.59 -4.40 -1.39
C CYS A 58 3.40 -4.31 -2.91
N TRP A 59 3.75 -5.38 -3.63
CA TRP A 59 3.52 -5.45 -5.07
C TRP A 59 2.04 -5.70 -5.37
N GLY A 60 1.37 -4.72 -5.98
CA GLY A 60 -0.04 -4.77 -6.35
C GLY A 60 -0.34 -5.33 -7.74
N GLY A 61 0.69 -5.59 -8.56
CA GLY A 61 0.54 -5.89 -9.98
C GLY A 61 0.77 -4.66 -10.85
N THR A 62 0.16 -4.65 -12.02
CA THR A 62 0.20 -3.51 -12.96
C THR A 62 -1.20 -3.10 -13.36
N THR A 63 -1.40 -1.81 -13.66
CA THR A 63 -2.59 -1.32 -14.34
C THR A 63 -2.71 -1.93 -15.75
N GLU A 64 -3.86 -1.73 -16.41
CA GLU A 64 -4.04 -2.11 -17.82
C GLU A 64 -3.04 -1.43 -18.75
N SER A 65 -2.60 -0.21 -18.42
CA SER A 65 -1.55 0.54 -19.13
C SER A 65 -0.13 0.07 -18.79
N GLY A 66 0.04 -0.90 -17.89
CA GLY A 66 1.33 -1.47 -17.50
C GLY A 66 2.05 -0.72 -16.39
N GLU A 67 1.40 0.24 -15.71
CA GLU A 67 2.02 0.97 -14.61
C GLU A 67 2.04 0.13 -13.32
N PRO A 68 3.14 0.11 -12.55
CA PRO A 68 3.18 -0.56 -11.26
C PRO A 68 2.12 -0.03 -10.28
N ILE A 69 1.50 -0.96 -9.56
CA ILE A 69 0.61 -0.67 -8.44
C ILE A 69 1.38 -0.94 -7.14
N ILE A 70 1.51 0.09 -6.29
CA ILE A 70 2.10 -0.01 -4.96
C ILE A 70 0.96 -0.13 -3.94
N ARG A 71 0.87 -1.29 -3.29
CA ARG A 71 -0.25 -1.63 -2.42
C ARG A 71 0.11 -1.52 -0.93
N TYR A 72 -0.83 -1.04 -0.14
CA TYR A 72 -0.78 -1.04 1.32
C TYR A 72 -2.01 -1.75 1.85
N GLU A 73 -1.82 -2.61 2.83
CA GLU A 73 -2.85 -3.52 3.34
C GLU A 73 -2.94 -3.36 4.86
N ASP A 74 -4.13 -3.36 5.45
CA ASP A 74 -4.20 -3.53 6.90
C ASP A 74 -3.75 -4.95 7.30
N SER A 75 -3.53 -5.16 8.60
CA SER A 75 -3.02 -6.45 9.08
C SER A 75 -3.96 -7.64 8.80
N GLU A 76 -5.27 -7.40 8.68
CA GLU A 76 -6.26 -8.44 8.41
C GLU A 76 -6.26 -8.82 6.93
N THR A 77 -6.31 -7.82 6.05
CA THR A 77 -6.17 -7.96 4.60
C THR A 77 -4.87 -8.69 4.27
N TYR A 78 -3.74 -8.27 4.85
CA TYR A 78 -2.45 -8.89 4.59
C TYR A 78 -2.46 -10.39 4.91
N ARG A 79 -3.10 -10.79 6.02
CA ARG A 79 -3.25 -12.21 6.38
C ARG A 79 -4.16 -12.96 5.40
N ALA A 80 -5.22 -12.32 4.89
CA ALA A 80 -6.14 -12.94 3.96
C ALA A 80 -5.56 -13.11 2.55
N LEU A 81 -4.69 -12.18 2.12
CA LEU A 81 -4.05 -12.20 0.80
C LEU A 81 -2.73 -12.98 0.77
N CYS A 82 -2.05 -13.13 1.91
CA CYS A 82 -0.85 -13.96 2.02
C CYS A 82 -1.22 -15.43 2.24
N VAL A 83 -1.61 -16.11 1.15
CA VAL A 83 -1.79 -17.58 1.07
C VAL A 83 -0.87 -18.15 0.02
#